data_AF-A0A4Q6AMR6-F1
#
_entry.id   AF-A0A4Q6AMR6-F1
#
_cell.length_a   1.000
_cell.length_b   1.000
_cell.length_c   1.000
_cell.angle_alpha   90.00
_cell.angle_beta   90.00
_cell.angle_gamma   90.00
#
_symmetry.space_group_name_H-M   'P 1'
#
loop_
_entity.id
_entity.type
_entity.pdbx_description
1 polymer ?
#
loop_
_entity_poly.entity_id
_entity_poly.type
_entity_poly.pdbx_seq_one_letter_code
_entity_poly.pdbx_strand_id
1 'polypeptide(L)'
;MMKKLIKLTNNPIFQMFIGDKAFRVYKKEVDGRLGMPGLSKLVVKATGSELKEKEAYVFAIRNQNAIKILTRDHRSTSMVEVYDEKAKGIKDECIAFGLLT
;
A
#
# COMPACT_ATOMS: atom_id res chain seq x y z
N MET A 1 -11.50 -12.12 12.08
CA MET A 1 -10.37 -11.26 11.67
C MET A 1 -9.29 -12.02 10.90
N MET A 2 -8.71 -13.12 11.42
CA MET A 2 -7.63 -13.88 10.75
C MET A 2 -7.95 -14.40 9.33
N LYS A 3 -9.19 -14.87 9.08
CA LYS A 3 -9.62 -15.36 7.75
C LYS A 3 -9.63 -14.30 6.64
N LYS A 4 -9.71 -13.01 6.98
CA LYS A 4 -9.69 -11.93 5.99
C LYS A 4 -8.25 -11.58 5.60
N LEU A 5 -7.31 -11.60 6.56
CA LEU A 5 -5.89 -11.29 6.32
C LEU A 5 -5.28 -12.23 5.28
N ILE A 6 -5.63 -13.52 5.40
CA ILE A 6 -5.24 -14.59 4.47
C ILE A 6 -5.77 -14.33 3.05
N LYS A 7 -6.93 -13.68 2.86
CA LYS A 7 -7.48 -13.41 1.52
C LYS A 7 -6.72 -12.31 0.78
N LEU A 8 -6.32 -11.22 1.46
CA LEU A 8 -5.59 -10.12 0.82
C LEU A 8 -4.15 -10.53 0.46
N THR A 9 -3.47 -11.22 1.38
CA THR A 9 -2.14 -11.81 1.09
C THR A 9 -2.22 -13.01 0.16
N ASN A 10 -3.40 -13.48 -0.22
CA ASN A 10 -3.55 -14.49 -1.29
C ASN A 10 -4.12 -13.88 -2.58
N ASN A 11 -4.34 -12.55 -2.63
CA ASN A 11 -4.70 -11.87 -3.86
C ASN A 11 -3.47 -11.88 -4.78
N PRO A 12 -3.53 -12.48 -5.99
CA PRO A 12 -2.37 -12.63 -6.86
C PRO A 12 -1.73 -11.30 -7.23
N ILE A 13 -2.53 -10.24 -7.41
CA ILE A 13 -2.04 -8.90 -7.75
C ILE A 13 -1.27 -8.33 -6.56
N PHE A 14 -1.83 -8.43 -5.36
CA PHE A 14 -1.18 -7.93 -4.17
C PHE A 14 0.14 -8.69 -3.94
N GLN A 15 0.10 -10.03 -3.96
CA GLN A 15 1.29 -10.89 -3.84
C GLN A 15 2.36 -10.63 -4.89
N MET A 16 1.97 -10.35 -6.14
CA MET A 16 2.91 -10.00 -7.20
C MET A 16 3.73 -8.74 -6.88
N PHE A 17 3.17 -7.80 -6.12
CA PHE A 17 3.82 -6.53 -5.80
C PHE A 17 4.44 -6.47 -4.40
N ILE A 18 3.84 -7.12 -3.40
CA ILE A 18 4.41 -7.15 -2.04
C ILE A 18 5.34 -8.34 -1.82
N GLY A 19 5.15 -9.45 -2.53
CA GLY A 19 5.85 -10.72 -2.29
C GLY A 19 5.79 -11.13 -0.82
N ASP A 20 6.95 -11.50 -0.28
CA ASP A 20 7.12 -11.88 1.13
C ASP A 20 7.32 -10.69 2.09
N LYS A 21 7.20 -9.44 1.61
CA LYS A 21 7.44 -8.25 2.43
C LYS A 21 6.31 -8.04 3.44
N ALA A 22 6.68 -7.58 4.64
CA ALA A 22 5.71 -7.14 5.62
C ALA A 22 5.03 -5.85 5.11
N PHE A 23 3.71 -5.82 5.00
CA PHE A 23 3.01 -4.63 4.53
C PHE A 23 2.64 -3.68 5.68
N ARG A 24 2.81 -2.38 5.45
CA ARG A 24 2.38 -1.28 6.30
C ARG A 24 1.41 -0.41 5.54
N VAL A 25 0.24 -0.17 6.12
CA VAL A 25 -0.79 0.63 5.46
C VAL A 25 -0.96 1.95 6.21
N TYR A 26 -1.07 3.03 5.45
CA TYR A 26 -1.19 4.38 5.97
C TYR A 26 -2.64 4.79 6.11
N LYS A 27 -3.03 5.21 7.32
CA LYS A 27 -4.41 5.60 7.64
C LYS A 27 -4.94 6.81 6.87
N LYS A 28 -4.05 7.71 6.44
CA LYS A 28 -4.45 8.93 5.72
C LYS A 28 -4.40 8.69 4.22
N GLU A 29 -5.51 8.96 3.55
CA GLU A 29 -5.56 8.97 2.10
C GLU A 29 -4.60 10.02 1.52
N VAL A 30 -3.98 9.69 0.39
CA VAL A 30 -3.06 10.55 -0.34
C VAL A 30 -3.70 11.09 -1.62
N ASP A 31 -3.16 12.21 -2.12
CA ASP A 31 -3.49 12.72 -3.44
C ASP A 31 -2.95 11.77 -4.52
N GLY A 32 -3.75 11.49 -5.56
CA GLY A 32 -3.35 10.64 -6.68
C GLY A 32 -2.13 11.19 -7.45
N ARG A 33 -1.87 12.48 -7.39
CA ARG A 33 -0.68 13.13 -7.99
C ARG A 33 0.60 12.86 -7.19
N LEU A 34 0.48 12.35 -5.97
CA LEU A 34 1.63 12.08 -5.12
C LEU A 34 2.41 10.88 -5.67
N GLY A 35 3.56 11.15 -6.27
CA GLY A 35 4.47 10.14 -6.78
C GLY A 35 5.41 9.60 -5.71
N MET A 36 6.28 8.66 -6.12
CA MET A 36 7.24 7.96 -5.27
C MET A 36 8.02 8.88 -4.31
N PRO A 37 8.67 10.00 -4.74
CA PRO A 37 9.40 10.85 -3.80
C PRO A 37 8.54 11.46 -2.69
N GLY A 38 7.30 11.81 -3.02
CA GLY A 38 6.34 12.36 -2.05
C GLY A 38 5.92 11.31 -1.03
N LEU A 39 5.63 10.09 -1.50
CA LEU A 39 5.28 8.96 -0.63
C LEU A 39 6.45 8.56 0.27
N SER A 40 7.68 8.50 -0.24
CA SER A 40 8.88 8.20 0.56
C SER A 40 9.05 9.21 1.70
N LYS A 41 8.85 10.51 1.43
CA LYS A 41 8.89 11.56 2.46
C LYS A 41 7.79 11.38 3.51
N LEU A 42 6.59 10.95 3.11
CA LEU A 42 5.52 10.64 4.06
C LEU A 42 5.88 9.45 4.95
N VAL A 43 6.53 8.41 4.41
CA VAL A 43 7.00 7.28 5.22
C VAL A 43 8.01 7.75 6.26
N VAL A 44 9.03 8.51 5.84
CA VAL A 44 10.05 9.05 6.74
C VAL A 44 9.41 9.92 7.81
N LYS A 45 8.49 10.82 7.43
CA LYS A 45 7.79 11.69 8.38
C LYS A 45 6.97 10.91 9.41
N ALA A 46 6.34 9.81 9.01
CA ALA A 46 5.47 9.04 9.89
C ALA A 46 6.23 8.05 10.78
N THR A 47 7.37 7.53 10.32
CA THR A 47 8.11 6.45 10.99
C THR A 47 9.40 6.93 11.65
N GLY A 48 9.92 8.10 11.26
CA GLY A 48 11.22 8.60 11.67
C GLY A 48 12.40 7.92 10.97
N SER A 49 12.15 7.04 10.00
CA SER A 49 13.18 6.26 9.31
C SER A 49 12.96 6.17 7.82
N GLU A 50 14.01 5.90 7.05
CA GLU A 50 13.89 5.55 5.65
C GLU A 50 13.06 4.29 5.41
N LEU A 51 12.61 4.14 4.16
CA LEU A 51 11.98 2.93 3.65
C LEU A 51 12.89 1.72 3.89
N LYS A 52 12.32 0.64 4.40
CA LYS A 52 13.02 -0.62 4.68
C LYS A 52 12.81 -1.61 3.55
N GLU A 53 13.85 -2.40 3.26
CA GLU A 53 13.83 -3.37 2.15
C GLU A 53 12.84 -4.53 2.34
N LYS A 54 12.48 -4.83 3.58
CA LYS A 54 11.56 -5.93 3.93
C LYS A 54 10.13 -5.45 4.13
N GLU A 55 9.82 -4.21 3.76
CA GLU A 55 8.51 -3.61 3.97
C GLU A 55 7.89 -3.12 2.66
N ALA A 56 6.58 -3.26 2.55
CA ALA A 56 5.77 -2.65 1.50
C ALA A 56 4.83 -1.61 2.13
N TYR A 57 4.76 -0.41 1.56
CA TYR A 57 3.99 0.69 2.11
C TYR A 57 2.79 0.99 1.23
N VAL A 58 1.58 0.89 1.78
CA VAL A 58 0.32 0.96 1.04
C VAL A 58 -0.43 2.23 1.42
N PHE A 59 -0.91 2.95 0.41
CA PHE A 59 -1.63 4.21 0.55
C PHE A 59 -2.92 4.16 -0.26
N ALA A 60 -4.06 4.49 0.34
CA ALA A 60 -5.26 4.72 -0.45
C ALA A 60 -5.25 6.09 -1.11
N ILE A 61 -5.80 6.14 -2.32
CA ILE A 61 -5.92 7.38 -3.07
C ILE A 61 -7.28 8.01 -2.77
N ARG A 62 -7.25 9.31 -2.47
CA ARG A 62 -8.45 10.11 -2.22
C ARG A 62 -9.31 10.19 -3.48
N ASN A 63 -10.62 10.04 -3.32
CA ASN A 63 -11.63 10.14 -4.40
C ASN A 63 -11.40 9.17 -5.57
N GLN A 64 -10.62 8.10 -5.38
CA GLN A 64 -10.39 7.06 -6.38
C GLN A 64 -10.49 5.68 -5.72
N ASN A 65 -10.96 4.70 -6.49
CA ASN A 65 -10.94 3.29 -6.08
C ASN A 65 -9.59 2.66 -6.44
N ALA A 66 -8.54 3.20 -5.85
CA ALA A 66 -7.17 2.83 -6.16
C ALA A 66 -6.27 2.94 -4.93
N ILE A 67 -5.19 2.17 -4.95
CA ILE A 67 -4.12 2.21 -3.96
C ILE A 67 -2.77 2.39 -4.64
N LYS A 68 -1.82 2.99 -3.92
CA LYS A 68 -0.40 2.97 -4.29
C LYS A 68 0.35 2.06 -3.34
N ILE A 69 1.22 1.22 -3.90
CA ILE A 69 2.13 0.35 -3.15
C ILE A 69 3.54 0.84 -3.45
N LEU A 70 4.27 1.21 -2.41
CA LEU A 70 5.65 1.65 -2.45
C LEU A 70 6.51 0.55 -1.83
N THR A 71 7.52 0.08 -2.55
CA THR A 71 8.48 -0.92 -2.07
C THR A 71 9.89 -0.40 -2.26
N ARG A 72 10.83 -0.91 -1.45
CA ARG A 72 12.25 -0.66 -1.63
C ARG A 72 12.96 -2.00 -1.70
N ASP A 73 13.90 -2.09 -2.64
CA ASP A 73 14.89 -3.16 -2.69
C ASP A 73 16.29 -2.52 -2.58
N HIS A 74 17.33 -3.36 -2.52
CA HIS A 74 18.75 -2.95 -2.46
C HIS A 74 19.10 -1.79 -3.42
N ARG A 75 18.52 -1.78 -4.63
CA ARG A 75 18.95 -0.92 -5.75
C ARG A 75 18.04 0.30 -5.94
N SER A 76 16.78 0.21 -5.55
CA SER A 76 15.76 1.14 -6.00
C SER A 76 14.55 1.16 -5.09
N THR A 77 13.83 2.27 -5.15
CA THR A 77 12.45 2.34 -4.69
C THR A 77 11.54 2.19 -5.91
N SER A 78 10.44 1.46 -5.75
CA SER A 78 9.45 1.21 -6.79
C SER A 78 8.07 1.58 -6.27
N MET A 79 7.22 2.06 -7.17
CA MET A 79 5.83 2.39 -6.86
C MET A 79 4.94 1.80 -7.93
N VAL A 80 3.87 1.14 -7.49
CA VAL A 80 2.80 0.68 -8.37
C VAL A 80 1.49 1.29 -7.91
N GLU A 81 0.65 1.64 -8.89
CA GLU A 81 -0.71 2.08 -8.67
C GLU A 81 -1.64 0.97 -9.17
N VAL A 82 -2.52 0.50 -8.28
CA VAL A 82 -3.47 -0.56 -8.58
C VAL A 82 -4.85 0.08 -8.68
N TYR A 83 -5.37 0.15 -9.90
CA TYR A 83 -6.73 0.59 -10.20
C TYR A 83 -7.68 -0.59 -10.16
N ASP A 84 -8.82 -0.38 -9.52
CA ASP A 84 -9.87 -1.38 -9.47
C ASP A 84 -11.14 -0.85 -10.13
N GLU A 85 -11.29 -1.15 -11.43
CA GLU A 85 -12.42 -0.70 -12.25
C GLU A 85 -13.75 -1.41 -11.89
N LYS A 86 -13.71 -2.54 -11.17
CA LYS A 86 -14.91 -3.35 -10.88
C LYS A 86 -15.11 -3.77 -9.43
N ALA A 87 -14.13 -3.67 -8.54
CA ALA A 87 -14.22 -4.30 -7.23
C ALA A 87 -14.34 -3.30 -6.07
N LYS A 88 -15.38 -3.56 -5.27
CA LYS A 88 -15.47 -3.29 -3.83
C LYS A 88 -14.38 -4.03 -3.02
N GLY A 89 -13.19 -4.24 -3.59
CA GLY A 89 -12.24 -5.26 -3.16
C GLY A 89 -11.06 -4.66 -2.44
N ILE A 90 -10.11 -4.06 -3.14
CA ILE A 90 -8.81 -3.76 -2.53
C ILE A 90 -8.87 -2.59 -1.54
N LYS A 91 -9.55 -1.49 -1.90
CA LYS A 91 -9.69 -0.32 -1.00
C LYS A 91 -10.59 -0.65 0.21
N ASP A 92 -11.74 -1.28 -0.04
CA ASP A 92 -12.67 -1.73 1.01
C ASP A 92 -12.08 -2.84 1.89
N GLU A 93 -11.26 -3.74 1.35
CA GLU A 93 -10.53 -4.71 2.15
C GLU A 93 -9.50 -4.00 3.02
N CYS A 94 -8.68 -3.08 2.47
CA CYS A 94 -7.79 -2.23 3.27
C CYS A 94 -8.55 -1.48 4.39
N ILE A 95 -9.71 -0.88 4.11
CA ILE A 95 -10.57 -0.22 5.12
C ILE A 95 -11.11 -1.23 6.14
N ALA A 96 -11.60 -2.40 5.71
CA ALA A 96 -12.15 -3.45 6.56
C ALA A 96 -11.11 -4.10 7.50
N PHE A 97 -9.82 -3.87 7.25
CA PHE A 97 -8.72 -4.21 8.15
C PHE A 97 -8.42 -3.13 9.21
N GLY A 98 -9.20 -2.03 9.26
CA GLY A 98 -8.92 -0.88 10.13
C GLY A 98 -7.67 -0.10 9.71
N LEU A 99 -7.21 -0.30 8.47
CA LEU A 99 -5.97 0.25 7.94
C LEU A 99 -6.16 1.63 7.29
N LEU A 100 -7.40 1.98 7.00
CA LEU A 100 -7.88 3.28 6.52
C LEU A 100 -9.20 3.58 7.25
N THR A 101 -9.37 4.82 7.70
CA THR A 101 -10.63 5.34 8.26
C THR A 101 -11.52 5.90 7.19
#